data_AF-A0A2H9PND2-F1
#
_entry.id   AF-A0A2H9PND2-F1
#
_cell.length_a   1.000
_cell.length_b   1.000
_cell.length_c   1.000
_cell.angle_alpha   90.00
_cell.angle_beta   90.00
_cell.angle_gamma   90.00
#
_symmetry.space_group_name_H-M   'P 1'
#
loop_
_entity.id
_entity.type
_entity.pdbx_description
1 polymer ?
#
loop_
_entity_poly.entity_id
_entity_poly.type
_entity_poly.pdbx_seq_one_letter_code
_entity_poly.pdbx_strand_id
1 'polypeptide(L)'
;MQKFRCVDCNEKYRRPPLAGKCKCGGKLLFTVTEGTVIKYLIPSISLAQKYNLPPYSQQRLEIVRERVESMFGRSRDKQEALGRWFG
;
A
#
# COMPACT_ATOMS: atom_id res chain seq x y z
N MET A 1 -1.29 12.54 -4.51
CA MET A 1 -2.05 11.64 -5.42
C MET A 1 -1.06 10.79 -6.20
N GLN A 2 -1.34 9.50 -6.36
CA GLN A 2 -0.43 8.55 -7.01
C GLN A 2 -0.18 8.91 -8.48
N LYS A 3 1.07 8.78 -8.92
CA LYS A 3 1.49 8.92 -10.33
C LYS A 3 2.32 7.70 -10.74
N PHE A 4 2.56 7.58 -12.03
CA PHE A 4 3.43 6.56 -12.61
C PHE A 4 4.66 7.25 -13.19
N ARG A 5 5.84 6.67 -12.99
CA ARG A 5 7.12 7.16 -13.53
C ARG A 5 7.76 6.07 -14.37
N CYS A 6 8.24 6.42 -15.56
CA CYS A 6 9.10 5.54 -16.33
C CYS A 6 10.49 5.42 -15.68
N VAL A 7 11.05 4.20 -15.62
CA VAL A 7 12.40 3.98 -15.08
C VAL A 7 13.47 4.60 -15.99
N ASP A 8 13.29 4.51 -17.30
CA ASP A 8 14.35 4.85 -18.26
C ASP A 8 14.37 6.34 -18.62
N CYS A 9 13.21 6.93 -18.91
CA CYS A 9 13.11 8.33 -19.34
C CYS A 9 12.57 9.29 -18.26
N ASN A 10 12.24 8.79 -17.06
CA ASN A 10 11.67 9.58 -15.96
C ASN A 10 10.34 10.31 -16.24
N GLU A 11 9.71 10.09 -17.39
CA GLU A 11 8.43 10.71 -17.72
C GLU A 11 7.34 10.27 -16.74
N LYS A 12 6.49 11.23 -16.37
CA LYS A 12 5.47 11.06 -15.32
C LYS A 12 4.07 11.08 -15.92
N TYR A 13 3.29 10.07 -15.58
CA TYR A 13 1.94 9.87 -16.07
C TYR A 13 0.94 9.95 -14.92
N ARG A 14 -0.16 10.70 -15.12
CA ARG A 14 -1.30 10.68 -14.19
C ARG A 14 -2.05 9.34 -14.30
N ARG A 15 -2.25 8.85 -15.53
CA ARG A 15 -2.81 7.53 -15.84
C ARG A 15 -1.83 6.82 -16.78
N PRO A 16 -1.54 5.53 -16.57
CA PRO A 16 -0.63 4.81 -17.46
C PRO A 16 -1.27 4.67 -18.85
N PRO A 17 -0.47 4.64 -19.93
CA PRO A 17 -0.97 4.31 -21.26
C PRO A 17 -1.65 2.94 -21.28
N LEU A 18 -2.64 2.75 -22.16
CA LEU A 18 -3.35 1.46 -22.30
C LEU A 18 -2.41 0.31 -22.67
N ALA A 19 -1.32 0.61 -23.38
CA ALA A 19 -0.27 -0.36 -23.70
C ALA A 19 0.56 -0.82 -22.48
N GLY A 20 0.38 -0.20 -21.31
CA GLY A 20 1.09 -0.56 -20.06
C GLY A 20 2.58 -0.19 -20.03
N LYS A 21 3.10 0.42 -21.10
CA LYS A 21 4.51 0.82 -21.25
C LYS A 21 4.61 2.33 -21.46
N CYS A 22 5.75 2.90 -21.12
CA CYS A 22 6.09 4.25 -21.52
C CYS A 22 6.22 4.36 -23.05
N LYS A 23 6.08 5.56 -23.61
CA LYS A 23 6.32 5.81 -25.04
C LYS A 23 7.73 5.40 -25.50
N CYS A 24 8.72 5.44 -24.60
CA CYS A 24 10.07 4.95 -24.86
C CYS A 24 10.24 3.42 -24.74
N GLY A 25 9.16 2.67 -24.48
CA GLY A 25 9.19 1.22 -24.23
C GLY A 25 9.50 0.81 -22.79
N GLY A 26 9.91 1.78 -21.95
CA GLY A 26 10.31 1.54 -20.57
C GLY A 26 9.17 1.15 -19.63
N LYS A 27 9.54 0.50 -18.52
CA LYS A 27 8.60 0.04 -17.49
C LYS A 27 8.10 1.22 -16.65
N LEU A 28 6.80 1.24 -16.37
CA LEU A 28 6.18 2.22 -15.49
C LEU A 28 6.12 1.67 -14.06
N LEU A 29 6.57 2.48 -13.10
CA LEU A 29 6.49 2.21 -11.68
C LEU A 29 5.64 3.25 -10.96
N PHE A 30 5.08 2.85 -9.84
CA PHE A 30 4.42 3.72 -8.88
C PHE A 30 5.39 4.74 -8.28
N THR A 31 4.97 6.01 -8.15
CA THR A 31 5.79 7.04 -7.48
C THR A 31 5.78 6.92 -5.96
N VAL A 32 4.69 6.42 -5.38
CA VAL A 32 4.58 6.11 -3.95
C VAL A 32 4.48 4.60 -3.81
N THR A 33 5.38 4.00 -3.03
CA THR A 33 5.40 2.58 -2.72
C THR A 33 4.69 2.30 -1.40
N GLU A 34 4.18 1.09 -1.23
CA GLU A 34 3.55 0.62 0.01
C GLU A 34 4.48 0.82 1.23
N GLY A 35 5.75 0.43 1.10
CA GLY A 35 6.73 0.61 2.18
C GLY A 35 6.89 2.07 2.62
N THR A 36 6.73 3.03 1.70
CA THR A 36 6.75 4.46 2.04
C THR A 36 5.54 4.87 2.88
N VAL A 37 4.38 4.27 2.63
CA VAL A 37 3.14 4.51 3.37
C VAL A 37 3.22 3.91 4.78
N ILE A 38 3.78 2.70 4.92
CA ILE A 38 3.84 1.97 6.19
C ILE A 38 4.99 2.43 7.10
N LYS A 39 6.05 3.02 6.53
CA LYS A 39 7.32 3.36 7.21
C LYS A 39 7.17 3.93 8.62
N TYR A 40 6.22 4.85 8.82
CA TYR A 40 6.02 5.54 10.09
C TYR A 40 4.82 5.06 10.90
N LEU A 41 3.98 4.19 10.35
CA LEU A 41 2.77 3.73 11.03
C LEU A 41 3.12 2.92 12.30
N ILE A 42 3.97 1.91 12.16
CA ILE A 42 4.36 1.04 13.28
C ILE A 42 5.12 1.82 14.36
N PRO A 43 6.15 2.65 14.04
CA PRO A 43 6.79 3.50 15.05
C PRO A 43 5.81 4.46 15.75
N SER A 44 4.85 5.03 15.01
CA SER A 44 3.87 5.97 15.60
C SER A 44 2.97 5.29 16.62
N ILE A 45 2.51 4.05 16.34
CA ILE A 45 1.70 3.25 17.28
C ILE A 45 2.52 2.91 18.53
N SER A 46 3.77 2.45 18.34
CA SER A 46 4.67 2.12 19.45
C SER A 46 4.92 3.32 20.37
N LEU A 47 5.15 4.52 19.80
CA LEU A 47 5.30 5.75 20.57
C LEU A 47 4.01 6.14 21.29
N ALA A 48 2.86 6.01 20.63
CA ALA A 48 1.57 6.34 21.23
C ALA A 48 1.26 5.48 22.47
N GLN A 49 1.60 4.20 22.41
CA GLN A 49 1.48 3.27 23.55
C GLN A 49 2.51 3.57 24.63
N LYS A 50 3.79 3.77 24.26
CA LYS A 50 4.88 4.02 25.21
C LYS A 50 4.66 5.26 26.06
N TYR A 51 4.14 6.34 25.47
CA TYR A 51 3.88 7.60 26.17
C TYR A 51 2.43 7.75 26.65
N ASN A 52 1.63 6.68 26.56
CA ASN A 52 0.23 6.64 26.98
C ASN A 52 -0.58 7.87 26.50
N LEU A 53 -0.56 8.12 25.19
CA LEU A 53 -1.31 9.23 24.60
C LEU A 53 -2.82 9.11 24.85
N PRO A 54 -3.60 10.20 24.75
CA PRO A 54 -5.04 10.14 24.94
C PRO A 54 -5.73 9.08 24.05
N PRO A 55 -6.81 8.44 24.52
CA PRO A 55 -7.49 7.36 23.81
C PRO A 55 -7.87 7.70 22.37
N TYR A 56 -8.31 8.94 22.13
CA TYR A 56 -8.65 9.42 20.78
C TYR A 56 -7.46 9.32 19.80
N SER A 57 -6.25 9.68 20.24
CA SER A 57 -5.06 9.63 19.40
C SER A 57 -4.64 8.19 19.12
N GLN A 58 -4.77 7.30 20.09
CA GLN A 58 -4.49 5.87 19.92
C GLN A 58 -5.48 5.23 18.94
N GLN A 59 -6.79 5.46 19.14
CA GLN A 59 -7.84 4.98 18.23
C GLN A 59 -7.66 5.51 16.81
N ARG A 60 -7.23 6.76 16.64
CA ARG A 60 -6.97 7.32 15.32
C ARG A 60 -5.85 6.59 14.59
N LEU A 61 -4.76 6.23 15.29
CA LEU A 61 -3.68 5.45 14.70
C LEU A 61 -4.15 4.03 14.35
N GLU A 62 -5.01 3.44 15.19
CA GLU A 62 -5.59 2.13 14.95
C GLU A 62 -6.48 2.10 13.70
N ILE A 63 -7.38 3.08 13.54
CA ILE A 63 -8.20 3.23 12.34
C ILE A 63 -7.33 3.42 11.09
N VAL A 64 -6.22 4.15 11.19
CA VAL A 64 -5.27 4.31 10.08
C VAL A 64 -4.60 2.97 9.75
N ARG A 65 -4.25 2.17 10.76
CA ARG A 65 -3.70 0.82 10.58
C ARG A 65 -4.66 -0.08 9.83
N GLU A 66 -5.90 -0.17 10.29
CA GLU A 66 -6.95 -0.97 9.63
C GLU A 66 -7.19 -0.54 8.18
N ARG A 67 -7.18 0.78 7.90
CA ARG A 67 -7.33 1.29 6.53
C ARG A 67 -6.16 0.89 5.63
N VAL A 68 -4.93 0.95 6.15
CA VAL A 68 -3.73 0.52 5.42
C VAL A 68 -3.79 -0.98 5.14
N GLU A 69 -4.14 -1.78 6.15
CA GLU A 69 -4.33 -3.24 6.02
C GLU A 69 -5.46 -3.58 5.03
N SER A 70 -6.57 -2.84 5.02
CA SER A 70 -7.66 -3.07 4.06
C SER A 70 -7.24 -2.76 2.61
N MET A 71 -6.41 -1.73 2.40
CA MET A 71 -5.95 -1.31 1.07
C MET A 71 -4.90 -2.25 0.47
N PHE A 72 -3.97 -2.76 1.29
CA PHE A 72 -2.86 -3.60 0.82
C PHE A 72 -3.03 -5.10 1.15
N GLY A 73 -3.78 -5.44 2.19
CA GLY A 73 -3.82 -6.75 2.85
C GLY A 73 -4.72 -7.80 2.22
N ARG A 74 -5.17 -7.63 0.97
CA ARG A 74 -5.68 -8.78 0.21
C ARG A 74 -4.49 -9.54 -0.34
N SER A 75 -4.12 -10.62 0.36
CA SER A 75 -3.34 -11.69 -0.28
C SER A 75 -4.06 -12.08 -1.57
N ARG A 76 -3.32 -12.29 -2.67
CA ARG A 76 -3.89 -12.91 -3.88
C ARG A 76 -4.67 -14.13 -3.42
N ASP A 77 -5.94 -14.21 -3.80
CA ASP A 77 -6.81 -15.34 -3.42
C ASP A 77 -6.03 -16.63 -3.65
N LYS A 78 -5.68 -17.30 -2.56
CA LYS A 78 -4.98 -18.57 -2.65
C LYS A 78 -6.03 -19.57 -3.09
N GLN A 79 -5.86 -20.15 -4.29
CA GLN A 79 -6.70 -21.25 -4.74
C GLN A 79 -6.58 -22.37 -3.72
N GLU A 80 -7.67 -22.63 -3.01
CA GLU A 80 -7.77 -23.74 -2.07
C GLU A 80 -8.56 -24.88 -2.74
N ALA A 81 -8.23 -26.13 -2.40
CA ALA A 81 -8.95 -27.27 -2.95
C ALA A 81 -10.39 -27.34 -2.42
N LEU A 82 -11.34 -27.81 -3.24
CA LEU A 82 -12.75 -27.97 -2.85
C LEU A 82 -12.92 -28.80 -1.57
N GLY A 83 -12.07 -29.80 -1.33
CA GLY A 83 -12.11 -30.63 -0.13
C GLY A 83 -11.87 -29.85 1.18
N ARG A 84 -11.12 -28.75 1.14
CA ARG A 84 -10.92 -27.87 2.31
C ARG A 84 -12.23 -27.24 2.81
N TRP A 85 -13.22 -27.12 1.94
CA TRP A 85 -14.53 -26.58 2.26
C TRP A 85 -15.50 -27.61 2.85
N PHE A 86 -15.30 -28.90 2.57
CA PHE A 86 -16.25 -29.96 2.93
C PHE A 86 -15.80 -30.90 4.06
N GLY A 87 -14.55 -30.76 4.54
CA GLY A 87 -14.00 -31.62 5.59
C GLY A 87 -13.48 -32.93 5.03
#